data_AF-A0A2N2Z0I9-F1
#
_entry.id   AF-A0A2N2Z0I9-F1
#
_cell.length_a   1.000
_cell.length_b   1.000
_cell.length_c   1.000
_cell.angle_alpha   90.00
_cell.angle_beta   90.00
_cell.angle_gamma   90.00
#
_symmetry.space_group_name_H-M   'P 1'
#
loop_
_entity.id
_entity.type
_entity.pdbx_description
1 polymer ?
#
loop_
_entity_poly.entity_id
_entity_poly.type
_entity_poly.pdbx_seq_one_letter_code
_entity_poly.pdbx_strand_id
1 'polypeptide(L)'
;YIVSAIALFLLFIAGFNFVNLTTARSTRRAKEVGMRMTVGASKGLIRWQFIGESIILAGVSALLSLLLVEMLMPWYNNLLGLSLSLYNKESAIIGLSIPFFVVLFGLLAGLYPAFFLSSFKPIRVLKADFGGVKSKPIIRNALVTIQFTVSSVLIIATSILFMQLDHLKNKELGLNTNNLLVAPVNGDKMWQRAEIIKEALKEIPEVEDVAISTDVPGNGFTQNGYKVEGVEDHIMIRALGIDYDYINIIGARIKHGRNLSQLFPSDENAVLVNETLVKKVGWTDPIGKKIVREKEFTVVGVVEDFHYMSLHTEIEPLVMFLPFDYFFMWSPRVHIRIKEGMLG
;
A
#
# COMPACT_ATOMS: atom_id res chain seq x y z
N TYR A 1 1.87 1.87 -11.42
CA TYR A 1 1.81 0.49 -11.93
C TYR A 1 0.63 -0.32 -11.40
N ILE A 2 0.45 -0.48 -10.08
CA ILE A 2 -0.65 -1.28 -9.51
C ILE A 2 -2.04 -0.75 -9.89
N VAL A 3 -2.28 0.56 -9.75
CA VAL A 3 -3.58 1.19 -10.11
C VAL A 3 -3.93 0.97 -11.59
N SER A 4 -2.95 1.11 -12.49
CA SER A 4 -3.13 0.88 -13.92
C SER A 4 -3.48 -0.59 -14.24
N ALA A 5 -2.85 -1.53 -13.53
CA ALA A 5 -3.16 -2.96 -13.69
C ALA A 5 -4.60 -3.27 -13.23
N ILE A 6 -5.03 -2.73 -12.09
CA ILE A 6 -6.41 -2.89 -11.58
C ILE A 6 -7.41 -2.30 -12.57
N ALA A 7 -7.17 -1.08 -13.07
CA ALA A 7 -8.04 -0.43 -14.05
C ALA A 7 -8.18 -1.27 -15.33
N LEU A 8 -7.08 -1.85 -15.82
CA LEU A 8 -7.09 -2.74 -16.98
C LEU A 8 -7.92 -4.01 -16.73
N PHE A 9 -7.78 -4.63 -15.56
CA PHE A 9 -8.59 -5.81 -15.21
C PHE A 9 -10.08 -5.49 -15.11
N LEU A 10 -10.44 -4.36 -14.50
CA LEU A 10 -11.83 -3.90 -14.41
C LEU A 10 -12.42 -3.65 -15.81
N LEU A 11 -11.64 -3.04 -16.70
CA LEU A 11 -12.04 -2.80 -18.09
C LEU A 11 -12.31 -4.12 -18.83
N PHE A 12 -11.45 -5.13 -18.66
CA PHE A 12 -11.66 -6.46 -19.25
C PHE A 12 -12.90 -7.17 -18.67
N ILE A 13 -13.10 -7.13 -17.36
CA ILE A 13 -14.31 -7.69 -16.71
C ILE A 13 -15.57 -7.04 -17.30
N ALA A 14 -15.59 -5.71 -17.39
CA ALA A 14 -16.70 -4.96 -17.96
C ALA A 14 -16.94 -5.33 -19.43
N GLY A 15 -15.87 -5.43 -20.23
CA GLY A 15 -15.93 -5.85 -21.63
C GLY A 15 -16.50 -7.26 -21.82
N PHE A 16 -16.02 -8.24 -21.04
CA PHE A 16 -16.55 -9.60 -21.08
C PHE A 16 -18.02 -9.67 -20.65
N ASN A 17 -18.41 -8.91 -19.63
CA ASN A 17 -19.79 -8.82 -19.19
C ASN A 17 -20.69 -8.24 -20.31
N PHE A 18 -20.25 -7.17 -20.96
CA PHE A 18 -20.97 -6.56 -22.07
C PHE A 18 -21.16 -7.52 -23.25
N VAL A 19 -20.11 -8.27 -23.63
CA VAL A 19 -20.19 -9.32 -24.66
C VAL A 19 -21.18 -10.42 -24.24
N ASN A 20 -21.12 -10.87 -22.98
CA ASN A 20 -22.00 -11.91 -22.43
C ASN A 20 -23.48 -11.49 -22.44
N LEU A 21 -23.79 -10.26 -22.00
CA LEU A 21 -25.15 -9.70 -22.01
C LEU A 21 -25.69 -9.55 -23.43
N THR A 22 -24.88 -9.04 -24.35
CA THR A 22 -25.27 -8.85 -25.75
C THR A 22 -25.58 -10.20 -26.39
N THR A 23 -24.70 -11.19 -26.18
CA THR A 23 -24.89 -12.58 -26.62
C THR A 23 -26.18 -13.22 -26.11
N ALA A 24 -26.51 -13.04 -24.83
CA ALA A 24 -27.74 -13.57 -24.24
C ALA A 24 -28.99 -12.95 -24.88
N ARG A 25 -28.96 -11.65 -25.19
CA ARG A 25 -30.06 -10.93 -25.85
C ARG A 25 -30.22 -11.35 -27.32
N SER A 26 -29.13 -11.60 -28.03
CA SER A 26 -29.12 -12.02 -29.44
C SER A 26 -29.92 -13.29 -29.71
N THR A 27 -29.89 -14.25 -28.79
CA THR A 27 -30.64 -15.51 -28.91
C THR A 27 -32.16 -15.27 -28.98
N ARG A 28 -32.67 -14.25 -28.27
CA ARG A 28 -34.10 -13.86 -28.32
C ARG A 28 -34.50 -13.22 -29.65
N ARG A 29 -33.55 -12.56 -30.33
CA ARG A 29 -33.74 -11.90 -31.64
C ARG A 29 -33.53 -12.83 -32.83
N ALA A 30 -33.23 -14.11 -32.60
CA ALA A 30 -33.00 -15.09 -33.67
C ALA A 30 -34.21 -15.28 -34.60
N LYS A 31 -35.45 -15.22 -34.08
CA LYS A 31 -36.68 -15.33 -34.89
C LYS A 31 -36.88 -14.12 -35.83
N GLU A 32 -36.65 -12.91 -35.31
CA GLU A 32 -36.70 -11.65 -36.09
C GLU A 32 -35.70 -11.67 -37.25
N VAL A 33 -34.46 -12.08 -36.95
CA VAL A 33 -33.37 -12.20 -37.92
C VAL A 33 -33.66 -13.27 -38.98
N GLY A 34 -34.20 -14.42 -38.56
CA GLY A 34 -34.63 -15.49 -39.47
C GLY A 34 -35.69 -15.04 -40.46
N MET A 35 -36.70 -14.29 -39.99
CA MET A 35 -37.76 -13.73 -40.83
C MET A 35 -37.23 -12.69 -41.83
N ARG A 36 -36.28 -11.84 -41.43
CA ARG A 36 -35.64 -10.89 -42.35
C ARG A 36 -34.84 -11.58 -43.45
N MET A 37 -34.12 -12.65 -43.12
CA MET A 37 -33.38 -13.44 -44.11
C MET A 37 -34.31 -14.14 -45.11
N THR A 38 -35.52 -14.55 -44.70
CA THR A 38 -36.51 -15.12 -45.64
C THR A 38 -37.09 -14.09 -46.61
N VAL A 39 -37.12 -12.80 -46.22
CA VAL A 39 -37.58 -11.69 -47.07
C VAL A 39 -36.44 -11.15 -47.96
N GLY A 40 -35.24 -11.76 -47.91
CA GLY A 40 -34.12 -11.43 -48.80
C GLY A 40 -33.01 -10.60 -48.17
N ALA A 41 -33.02 -10.37 -46.85
CA ALA A 41 -31.92 -9.68 -46.18
C ALA A 41 -30.61 -10.48 -46.28
N SER A 42 -29.55 -9.84 -46.77
CA SER A 42 -28.24 -10.48 -46.89
C SER A 42 -27.58 -10.65 -45.51
N LYS A 43 -26.78 -11.72 -45.36
CA LYS A 43 -26.00 -11.97 -44.13
C LYS A 43 -25.08 -10.81 -43.77
N GLY A 44 -24.55 -10.10 -44.78
CA GLY A 44 -23.71 -8.92 -44.59
C GLY A 44 -24.44 -7.76 -43.94
N LEU A 45 -25.67 -7.47 -44.40
CA LEU A 45 -26.50 -6.40 -43.85
C LEU A 45 -26.80 -6.61 -42.36
N ILE A 46 -27.13 -7.86 -41.99
CA ILE A 46 -27.44 -8.23 -40.61
C ILE A 46 -26.20 -8.12 -39.71
N ARG A 47 -25.02 -8.53 -40.21
CA ARG A 47 -23.75 -8.40 -39.47
C ARG A 47 -23.43 -6.94 -39.15
N TRP A 48 -23.48 -6.07 -40.16
CA TRP A 48 -23.18 -4.65 -39.98
C TRP A 48 -24.20 -3.93 -39.10
N GLN A 49 -25.49 -4.33 -39.16
CA GLN A 49 -26.51 -3.80 -38.25
C GLN A 49 -26.17 -4.09 -36.79
N PHE A 50 -25.86 -5.35 -36.43
CA PHE A 50 -25.56 -5.70 -35.03
C PHE A 50 -24.26 -5.07 -34.52
N ILE A 51 -23.25 -4.96 -35.39
CA ILE A 51 -22.00 -4.26 -35.05
C ILE A 51 -22.28 -2.77 -34.80
N GLY A 52 -23.06 -2.13 -35.68
CA GLY A 52 -23.46 -0.73 -35.52
C GLY A 52 -24.26 -0.48 -34.24
N GLU A 53 -25.26 -1.31 -33.94
CA GLU A 53 -26.04 -1.23 -32.69
C GLU A 53 -25.12 -1.34 -31.45
N SER A 54 -24.12 -2.23 -31.49
CA SER A 54 -23.18 -2.43 -30.37
C SER A 54 -22.23 -1.25 -30.19
N ILE A 55 -21.73 -0.65 -31.29
CA ILE A 55 -20.88 0.55 -31.25
C ILE A 55 -21.66 1.76 -30.74
N ILE A 56 -22.92 1.95 -31.19
CA ILE A 56 -23.78 3.04 -30.70
C ILE A 56 -24.02 2.90 -29.20
N LEU A 57 -24.35 1.70 -28.72
CA LEU A 57 -24.52 1.44 -27.29
C LEU A 57 -23.24 1.75 -26.50
N ALA A 58 -22.08 1.30 -26.98
CA ALA A 58 -20.79 1.61 -26.36
C ALA A 58 -20.51 3.13 -26.34
N GLY A 59 -20.87 3.85 -27.40
CA GLY A 59 -20.75 5.30 -27.49
C GLY A 59 -21.63 6.03 -26.48
N VAL A 60 -22.89 5.63 -26.34
CA VAL A 60 -23.81 6.19 -25.33
C VAL A 60 -23.28 5.91 -23.92
N SER A 61 -22.80 4.69 -23.66
CA SER A 61 -22.17 4.35 -22.37
C SER A 61 -20.92 5.18 -22.09
N ALA A 62 -20.10 5.46 -23.09
CA ALA A 62 -18.91 6.31 -22.93
C ALA A 62 -19.28 7.76 -22.59
N LEU A 63 -20.32 8.33 -23.23
CA LEU A 63 -20.81 9.66 -22.90
C LEU A 63 -21.32 9.73 -21.45
N LEU A 64 -22.09 8.74 -21.02
CA LEU A 64 -22.55 8.64 -19.62
C LEU A 64 -21.38 8.49 -18.64
N SER A 65 -20.36 7.70 -19.01
CA SER A 65 -19.15 7.54 -18.21
C SER A 65 -18.39 8.85 -18.07
N LEU A 66 -18.27 9.66 -19.14
CA LEU A 66 -17.61 10.97 -19.08
C LEU A 66 -18.34 11.93 -18.14
N LEU A 67 -19.67 11.95 -18.20
CA LEU A 67 -20.49 12.74 -17.28
C LEU A 67 -20.27 12.32 -15.82
N LEU A 68 -20.29 11.01 -15.54
CA LEU A 68 -20.05 10.49 -14.19
C LEU A 68 -18.64 10.80 -13.69
N VAL A 69 -17.63 10.67 -14.56
CA VAL A 69 -16.25 10.98 -14.22
C VAL A 69 -16.12 12.46 -13.86
N GLU A 70 -16.67 13.38 -14.66
CA GLU A 70 -16.66 14.81 -14.35
C GLU A 70 -17.34 15.13 -13.01
N MET A 71 -18.47 14.48 -12.71
CA MET A 71 -19.20 14.68 -11.44
C MET A 71 -18.45 14.13 -10.21
N LEU A 72 -17.76 12.99 -10.36
CA LEU A 72 -17.07 12.31 -9.26
C LEU A 72 -15.63 12.80 -9.05
N MET A 73 -15.03 13.45 -10.05
CA MET A 73 -13.65 13.92 -10.02
C MET A 73 -13.35 14.88 -8.88
N PRO A 74 -14.19 15.88 -8.53
CA PRO A 74 -13.93 16.77 -7.40
C PRO A 74 -13.81 16.03 -6.08
N TRP A 75 -14.71 15.06 -5.85
CA TRP A 75 -14.68 14.23 -4.63
C TRP A 75 -13.42 13.37 -4.57
N TYR A 76 -13.05 12.75 -5.70
CA TYR A 76 -11.84 11.92 -5.79
C TYR A 76 -10.55 12.74 -5.59
N ASN A 77 -10.49 13.94 -6.16
CA ASN A 77 -9.38 14.89 -6.00
C ASN A 77 -9.24 15.35 -4.54
N ASN A 78 -10.36 15.63 -3.86
CA ASN A 78 -10.34 16.01 -2.45
C ASN A 78 -9.87 14.85 -1.55
N LEU A 79 -10.35 13.64 -1.81
CA LEU A 79 -9.99 12.45 -1.03
C LEU A 79 -8.50 12.12 -1.11
N LEU A 80 -7.87 12.30 -2.28
CA LEU A 80 -6.48 11.92 -2.53
C LEU A 80 -5.51 13.11 -2.53
N GLY A 81 -5.99 14.34 -2.38
CA GLY A 81 -5.17 15.55 -2.50
C GLY A 81 -4.56 15.72 -3.90
N LEU A 82 -5.24 15.25 -4.94
CA LEU A 82 -4.78 15.30 -6.33
C LEU A 82 -5.49 16.41 -7.12
N SER A 83 -4.87 16.85 -8.22
CA SER A 83 -5.42 17.83 -9.16
C SER A 83 -5.66 17.21 -10.54
N LEU A 84 -6.42 16.11 -10.58
CA LEU A 84 -6.79 15.47 -11.84
C LEU A 84 -7.81 16.35 -12.59
N SER A 85 -7.60 16.47 -13.90
CA SER A 85 -8.51 17.16 -14.81
C SER A 85 -8.52 16.43 -16.14
N LEU A 86 -9.70 16.29 -16.75
CA LEU A 86 -9.85 15.74 -18.09
C LEU A 86 -9.24 16.66 -19.17
N TYR A 87 -9.02 17.93 -18.86
CA TYR A 87 -8.66 18.98 -19.81
C TYR A 87 -7.17 19.39 -19.78
N ASN A 88 -6.31 18.57 -19.17
CA ASN A 88 -4.86 18.86 -19.08
C ASN A 88 -4.13 18.73 -20.43
N LYS A 89 -2.87 19.21 -20.53
CA LYS A 89 -2.08 19.16 -21.79
C LYS A 89 -1.82 17.73 -22.32
N GLU A 90 -1.92 16.70 -21.49
CA GLU A 90 -1.86 15.28 -21.89
C GLU A 90 -3.22 14.70 -22.36
N SER A 91 -4.28 15.52 -22.39
CA SER A 91 -5.66 15.14 -22.78
C SER A 91 -5.81 14.62 -24.20
N ALA A 92 -4.84 14.88 -25.10
CA ALA A 92 -4.88 14.36 -26.47
C ALA A 92 -4.86 12.82 -26.52
N ILE A 93 -4.09 12.18 -25.63
CA ILE A 93 -4.03 10.72 -25.54
C ILE A 93 -5.37 10.17 -25.01
N ILE A 94 -5.93 10.82 -23.99
CA ILE A 94 -7.23 10.44 -23.41
C ILE A 94 -8.34 10.60 -24.45
N GLY A 95 -8.39 11.75 -25.12
CA GLY A 95 -9.37 12.06 -26.16
C GLY A 95 -9.33 11.11 -27.36
N LEU A 96 -8.15 10.57 -27.72
CA LEU A 96 -8.03 9.55 -28.77
C LEU A 96 -8.30 8.12 -28.25
N SER A 97 -7.98 7.85 -26.99
CA SER A 97 -8.19 6.52 -26.38
C SER A 97 -9.67 6.18 -26.21
N ILE A 98 -10.52 7.14 -25.87
CA ILE A 98 -11.96 6.93 -25.67
C ILE A 98 -12.65 6.38 -26.95
N PRO A 99 -12.57 7.05 -28.12
CA PRO A 99 -13.18 6.51 -29.34
C PRO A 99 -12.55 5.18 -29.75
N PHE A 100 -11.24 4.99 -29.53
CA PHE A 100 -10.59 3.70 -29.75
C PHE A 100 -11.23 2.57 -28.92
N PHE A 101 -11.42 2.77 -27.61
CA PHE A 101 -12.04 1.77 -26.74
C PHE A 101 -13.53 1.56 -27.04
N VAL A 102 -14.27 2.60 -27.41
CA VAL A 102 -15.68 2.49 -27.85
C VAL A 102 -15.78 1.57 -29.08
N VAL A 103 -14.92 1.78 -30.08
CA VAL A 103 -14.89 0.94 -31.28
C VAL A 103 -14.42 -0.48 -30.93
N LEU A 104 -13.36 -0.62 -30.14
CA LEU A 104 -12.82 -1.92 -29.74
C LEU A 104 -13.88 -2.77 -29.01
N PHE A 105 -14.49 -2.25 -27.94
CA PHE A 105 -15.48 -3.00 -27.17
C PHE A 105 -16.81 -3.15 -27.91
N GLY A 106 -17.22 -2.15 -28.71
CA GLY A 106 -18.39 -2.24 -29.59
C GLY A 106 -18.23 -3.34 -30.63
N LEU A 107 -17.05 -3.45 -31.25
CA LEU A 107 -16.72 -4.54 -32.17
C LEU A 107 -16.70 -5.88 -31.46
N LEU A 108 -15.98 -6.02 -30.35
CA LEU A 108 -15.89 -7.28 -29.60
C LEU A 108 -17.26 -7.79 -29.17
N ALA A 109 -18.15 -6.91 -28.70
CA ALA A 109 -19.50 -7.26 -28.30
C ALA A 109 -20.44 -7.55 -29.48
N GLY A 110 -20.26 -6.86 -30.62
CA GLY A 110 -21.09 -7.05 -31.82
C GLY A 110 -20.67 -8.24 -32.69
N LEU A 111 -19.38 -8.59 -32.69
CA LEU A 111 -18.78 -9.66 -33.49
C LEU A 111 -19.44 -11.01 -33.20
N TYR A 112 -19.57 -11.38 -31.93
CA TYR A 112 -20.14 -12.68 -31.56
C TYR A 112 -21.60 -12.83 -32.00
N PRO A 113 -22.54 -11.93 -31.64
CA PRO A 113 -23.89 -11.88 -32.20
C PRO A 113 -23.95 -11.89 -33.72
N ALA A 114 -23.14 -11.06 -34.38
CA ALA A 114 -23.17 -10.87 -35.82
C ALA A 114 -22.83 -12.18 -36.56
N PHE A 115 -21.75 -12.86 -36.17
CA PHE A 115 -21.33 -14.13 -36.78
C PHE A 115 -22.22 -15.29 -36.35
N PHE A 116 -22.63 -15.36 -35.08
CA PHE A 116 -23.51 -16.41 -34.59
C PHE A 116 -24.89 -16.35 -35.26
N LEU A 117 -25.54 -15.17 -35.30
CA LEU A 117 -26.90 -15.00 -35.86
C LEU A 117 -26.94 -15.06 -37.39
N SER A 118 -25.95 -14.51 -38.09
CA SER A 118 -25.92 -14.54 -39.57
C SER A 118 -25.64 -15.93 -40.14
N SER A 119 -25.19 -16.87 -39.32
CA SER A 119 -24.94 -18.27 -39.71
C SER A 119 -26.20 -19.15 -39.70
N PHE A 120 -27.32 -18.68 -39.13
CA PHE A 120 -28.55 -19.47 -39.04
C PHE A 120 -29.17 -19.73 -40.42
N LYS A 121 -29.54 -21.00 -40.67
CA LYS A 121 -30.34 -21.39 -41.83
C LYS A 121 -31.82 -21.10 -41.54
N PRO A 122 -32.50 -20.24 -42.31
CA PRO A 122 -33.89 -19.83 -42.03
C PRO A 122 -34.88 -21.00 -41.88
N ILE A 123 -34.65 -22.09 -42.63
CA ILE A 123 -35.49 -23.30 -42.61
C ILE A 123 -35.52 -24.00 -41.24
N ARG A 124 -34.46 -23.88 -40.43
CA ARG A 124 -34.38 -24.49 -39.09
C ARG A 124 -35.03 -23.61 -38.00
N VAL A 125 -35.04 -22.29 -38.20
CA VAL A 125 -35.62 -21.33 -37.24
C VAL A 125 -37.15 -21.34 -37.29
N LEU A 126 -37.74 -21.62 -38.45
CA LEU A 126 -39.19 -21.61 -38.68
C LEU A 126 -39.89 -22.93 -38.36
N LYS A 127 -39.20 -24.08 -38.39
CA LYS A 127 -39.77 -25.41 -38.06
C LYS A 127 -39.85 -25.71 -36.56
N ALA A 128 -39.54 -24.74 -35.69
CA ALA A 128 -39.45 -24.91 -34.22
C ALA A 128 -38.50 -26.04 -33.75
N ASP A 129 -37.69 -26.61 -34.64
CA ASP A 129 -36.71 -27.64 -34.32
C ASP A 129 -35.43 -26.97 -33.79
N PHE A 130 -35.53 -26.47 -32.56
CA PHE A 130 -34.38 -26.01 -31.77
C PHE A 130 -33.50 -27.19 -31.31
N GLY A 131 -33.86 -28.45 -31.62
CA GLY A 131 -33.18 -29.65 -31.14
C GLY A 131 -31.93 -30.06 -31.92
N GLY A 132 -31.72 -29.54 -33.14
CA GLY A 132 -30.74 -30.09 -34.09
C GLY A 132 -29.34 -29.44 -34.12
N VAL A 133 -29.08 -28.37 -33.37
CA VAL A 133 -27.72 -27.81 -33.24
C VAL A 133 -27.40 -27.66 -31.76
N LYS A 134 -27.01 -28.77 -31.13
CA LYS A 134 -26.32 -28.77 -29.83
C LYS A 134 -24.92 -28.16 -29.95
N SER A 135 -24.78 -26.93 -30.45
CA SER A 135 -23.55 -26.19 -30.22
C SER A 135 -23.55 -25.81 -28.75
N LYS A 136 -22.89 -26.63 -27.93
CA LYS A 136 -22.57 -26.27 -26.54
C LYS A 136 -22.04 -24.83 -26.57
N PRO A 137 -22.55 -23.91 -25.73
CA PRO A 137 -22.10 -22.52 -25.73
C PRO A 137 -20.72 -22.43 -25.04
N ILE A 138 -19.72 -23.13 -25.59
CA ILE A 138 -18.37 -23.28 -25.04
C ILE A 138 -17.71 -21.92 -24.89
N ILE A 139 -17.88 -21.03 -25.87
CA ILE A 139 -17.31 -19.68 -25.85
C ILE A 139 -17.94 -18.83 -24.74
N ARG A 140 -19.28 -18.84 -24.62
CA ARG A 140 -19.97 -18.11 -23.54
C ARG A 140 -19.56 -18.65 -22.17
N ASN A 141 -19.53 -19.97 -22.00
CA ASN A 141 -19.14 -20.58 -20.74
C ASN A 141 -17.68 -20.23 -20.40
N ALA A 142 -16.76 -20.26 -21.37
CA ALA A 142 -15.38 -19.84 -21.19
C ALA A 142 -15.28 -18.35 -20.78
N LEU A 143 -16.00 -17.45 -21.46
CA LEU A 143 -16.02 -16.01 -21.13
C LEU A 143 -16.55 -15.75 -19.73
N VAL A 144 -17.63 -16.44 -19.34
CA VAL A 144 -18.21 -16.35 -17.99
C VAL A 144 -17.23 -16.89 -16.94
N THR A 145 -16.60 -18.04 -17.20
CA THR A 145 -15.60 -18.62 -16.30
C THR A 145 -14.39 -17.70 -16.13
N ILE A 146 -13.86 -17.12 -17.21
CA ILE A 146 -12.76 -16.14 -17.14
C ILE A 146 -13.18 -14.93 -16.31
N GLN A 147 -14.37 -14.36 -16.56
CA GLN A 147 -14.88 -13.21 -15.81
C GLN A 147 -14.93 -13.51 -14.30
N PHE A 148 -15.57 -14.61 -13.91
CA PHE A 148 -15.66 -14.99 -12.50
C PHE A 148 -14.28 -15.28 -11.90
N THR A 149 -13.38 -15.92 -12.64
CA THR A 149 -12.01 -16.19 -12.18
C THR A 149 -11.27 -14.89 -11.87
N VAL A 150 -11.29 -13.92 -12.79
CA VAL A 150 -10.61 -12.61 -12.59
C VAL A 150 -11.24 -11.87 -11.42
N SER A 151 -12.57 -11.84 -11.31
CA SER A 151 -13.25 -11.21 -10.18
C SER A 151 -12.91 -11.89 -8.84
N SER A 152 -12.87 -13.22 -8.78
CA SER A 152 -12.48 -13.96 -7.58
C SER A 152 -11.04 -13.66 -7.16
N VAL A 153 -10.10 -13.60 -8.12
CA VAL A 153 -8.70 -13.24 -7.84
C VAL A 153 -8.60 -11.83 -7.25
N LEU A 154 -9.32 -10.85 -7.79
CA LEU A 154 -9.33 -9.47 -7.27
C LEU A 154 -9.92 -9.39 -5.86
N ILE A 155 -11.00 -10.13 -5.58
CA ILE A 155 -11.59 -10.19 -4.24
C ILE A 155 -10.58 -10.78 -3.25
N ILE A 156 -9.98 -11.94 -3.58
CA ILE A 156 -9.00 -12.60 -2.71
C ILE A 156 -7.79 -11.70 -2.47
N ALA A 157 -7.23 -11.09 -3.52
CA ALA A 157 -6.08 -10.19 -3.39
C ALA A 157 -6.39 -8.98 -2.49
N THR A 158 -7.58 -8.38 -2.67
CA THR A 158 -8.03 -7.27 -1.83
C THR A 158 -8.22 -7.71 -0.38
N SER A 159 -8.86 -8.86 -0.14
CA SER A 159 -9.04 -9.42 1.20
C SER A 159 -7.70 -9.69 1.89
N ILE A 160 -6.74 -10.31 1.20
CA ILE A 160 -5.40 -10.55 1.73
C ILE A 160 -4.71 -9.23 2.10
N LEU A 161 -4.81 -8.22 1.23
CA LEU A 161 -4.24 -6.90 1.50
C LEU A 161 -4.88 -6.26 2.76
N PHE A 162 -6.20 -6.33 2.91
CA PHE A 162 -6.88 -5.85 4.11
C PHE A 162 -6.43 -6.62 5.36
N MET A 163 -6.32 -7.94 5.29
CA MET A 163 -5.82 -8.76 6.40
C MET A 163 -4.36 -8.43 6.75
N GLN A 164 -3.50 -8.19 5.75
CA GLN A 164 -2.13 -7.78 5.98
C GLN A 164 -2.06 -6.39 6.61
N LEU A 165 -2.85 -5.42 6.14
CA LEU A 165 -2.90 -4.09 6.74
C LEU A 165 -3.40 -4.12 8.18
N ASP A 166 -4.42 -4.92 8.47
CA ASP A 166 -4.92 -5.11 9.83
C ASP A 166 -3.86 -5.75 10.73
N HIS A 167 -3.18 -6.79 10.24
CA HIS A 167 -2.08 -7.42 10.96
C HIS A 167 -0.94 -6.43 11.23
N LEU A 168 -0.56 -5.59 10.26
CA LEU A 168 0.47 -4.57 10.44
C LEU A 168 0.07 -3.49 11.47
N LYS A 169 -1.22 -3.15 11.55
CA LYS A 169 -1.73 -2.18 12.54
C LYS A 169 -1.81 -2.74 13.95
N ASN A 170 -2.19 -4.01 14.09
CA ASN A 170 -2.45 -4.64 15.38
C ASN A 170 -1.24 -5.41 15.95
N LYS A 171 -0.16 -5.56 15.18
CA LYS A 171 1.06 -6.21 15.67
C LYS A 171 1.70 -5.35 16.76
N GLU A 172 1.92 -5.94 17.92
CA GLU A 172 2.62 -5.30 19.03
C GLU A 172 4.06 -4.97 18.61
N LEU A 173 4.33 -3.69 18.38
CA LEU A 173 5.66 -3.22 17.97
C LEU A 173 6.65 -3.18 19.15
N GLY A 174 6.17 -3.32 20.39
CA GLY A 174 6.96 -3.00 21.58
C GLY A 174 7.23 -1.50 21.73
N LEU A 175 6.51 -0.67 20.97
CA LEU A 175 6.60 0.78 20.94
C LEU A 175 5.21 1.39 21.05
N ASN A 176 5.09 2.50 21.76
CA ASN A 176 3.87 3.30 21.82
C ASN A 176 3.99 4.47 20.83
N THR A 177 3.39 4.31 19.65
CA THR A 177 3.35 5.36 18.61
C THR A 177 2.15 6.28 18.72
N ASN A 178 1.25 6.09 19.70
CA ASN A 178 0.03 6.88 19.82
C ASN A 178 0.37 8.33 20.20
N ASN A 179 -0.21 9.28 19.46
CA ASN A 179 -0.02 10.73 19.64
C ASN A 179 1.44 11.19 19.69
N LEU A 180 2.33 10.44 19.04
CA LEU A 180 3.76 10.76 18.96
C LEU A 180 4.06 11.48 17.65
N LEU A 181 4.42 12.76 17.74
CA LEU A 181 4.91 13.55 16.62
C LEU A 181 6.44 13.53 16.63
N VAL A 182 7.05 13.52 15.45
CA VAL A 182 8.50 13.65 15.32
C VAL A 182 8.83 14.80 14.39
N ALA A 183 9.63 15.74 14.89
CA ALA A 183 10.14 16.86 14.12
C ALA A 183 11.66 16.74 13.93
N PRO A 184 12.18 16.74 12.68
CA PRO A 184 13.60 16.87 12.44
C PRO A 184 14.08 18.30 12.73
N VAL A 185 15.19 18.44 13.44
CA VAL A 185 15.82 19.75 13.67
C VAL A 185 16.99 19.92 12.72
N ASN A 186 16.94 21.00 11.93
CA ASN A 186 17.93 21.31 10.90
C ASN A 186 18.61 22.67 11.17
N GLY A 187 19.82 22.86 10.61
CA GLY A 187 20.57 24.11 10.65
C GLY A 187 21.85 24.02 11.47
N ASP A 188 22.39 25.17 11.91
CA ASP A 188 23.61 25.18 12.74
C ASP A 188 23.29 24.82 14.20
N LYS A 189 24.23 24.12 14.86
CA LYS A 189 24.12 23.74 16.28
C LYS A 189 22.82 22.98 16.59
N MET A 190 22.44 22.04 15.71
CA MET A 190 21.13 21.37 15.72
C MET A 190 20.77 20.77 17.08
N TRP A 191 21.73 20.16 17.78
CA TRP A 191 21.49 19.53 19.08
C TRP A 191 21.24 20.53 20.20
N GLN A 192 21.98 21.64 20.25
CA GLN A 192 21.72 22.72 21.21
C GLN A 192 20.33 23.33 20.98
N ARG A 193 19.93 23.47 19.71
CA ARG A 193 18.57 23.90 19.35
C ARG A 193 17.52 22.88 19.75
N ALA A 194 17.78 21.58 19.55
CA ALA A 194 16.87 20.52 19.93
C ALA A 194 16.62 20.51 21.44
N GLU A 195 17.65 20.69 22.27
CA GLU A 195 17.49 20.83 23.72
C GLU A 195 16.66 22.07 24.09
N ILE A 196 16.91 23.23 23.48
CA ILE A 196 16.10 24.44 23.71
C ILE A 196 14.64 24.23 23.30
N ILE A 197 14.41 23.60 22.14
CA ILE A 197 13.08 23.26 21.65
C ILE A 197 12.40 22.30 22.62
N LYS A 198 13.12 21.29 23.11
CA LYS A 198 12.61 20.32 24.09
C LYS A 198 12.14 21.02 25.36
N GLU A 199 12.95 21.89 25.94
CA GLU A 199 12.57 22.64 27.15
C GLU A 199 11.36 23.55 26.89
N ALA A 200 11.33 24.28 25.77
CA ALA A 200 10.21 25.13 25.41
C ALA A 200 8.91 24.34 25.16
N LEU A 201 8.99 23.15 24.58
CA LEU A 201 7.84 22.28 24.35
C LEU A 201 7.31 21.65 25.64
N LYS A 202 8.18 21.36 26.62
CA LYS A 202 7.76 20.87 27.94
C LYS A 202 6.93 21.89 28.72
N GLU A 203 7.04 23.18 28.41
CA GLU A 203 6.21 24.24 29.01
C GLU A 203 4.78 24.29 28.43
N ILE A 204 4.53 23.66 27.29
CA ILE A 204 3.21 23.67 26.64
C ILE A 204 2.28 22.68 27.36
N PRO A 205 1.13 23.12 27.91
CA PRO A 205 0.23 22.26 28.69
C PRO A 205 -0.29 21.02 27.96
N GLU A 206 -0.42 21.09 26.64
CA GLU A 206 -0.90 20.03 25.76
C GLU A 206 0.14 18.92 25.51
N VAL A 207 1.42 19.23 25.75
CA VAL A 207 2.53 18.29 25.60
C VAL A 207 2.64 17.46 26.87
N GLU A 208 2.65 16.14 26.71
CA GLU A 208 2.80 15.19 27.80
C GLU A 208 4.27 14.92 28.10
N ASP A 209 5.07 14.67 27.06
CA ASP A 209 6.49 14.36 27.18
C ASP A 209 7.25 14.73 25.89
N VAL A 210 8.55 14.97 26.03
CA VAL A 210 9.44 15.34 24.93
C VAL A 210 10.81 14.68 25.08
N ALA A 211 11.27 14.05 24.01
CA ALA A 211 12.60 13.42 23.96
C ALA A 211 13.33 13.71 22.65
N ILE A 212 14.63 13.46 22.63
CA ILE A 212 15.50 13.67 21.47
C ILE A 212 16.22 12.36 21.12
N SER A 213 16.30 12.05 19.83
CA SER A 213 17.14 10.98 19.31
C SER A 213 17.86 11.37 18.02
N THR A 214 18.84 10.56 17.64
CA THR A 214 19.55 10.68 16.35
C THR A 214 18.72 10.20 15.17
N ASP A 215 17.75 9.30 15.39
CA ASP A 215 16.91 8.73 14.34
C ASP A 215 15.57 8.16 14.89
N VAL A 216 14.67 7.75 14.01
CA VAL A 216 13.35 7.18 14.36
C VAL A 216 13.25 5.68 14.04
N PRO A 217 12.53 4.90 14.87
CA PRO A 217 12.15 3.53 14.54
C PRO A 217 11.41 3.44 13.18
N GLY A 218 11.72 2.42 12.38
CA GLY A 218 10.98 2.06 11.16
C GLY A 218 11.88 1.66 9.99
N ASN A 219 12.95 2.42 9.73
CA ASN A 219 13.91 2.14 8.64
C ASN A 219 15.15 1.39 9.11
N GLY A 220 15.29 1.17 10.42
CA GLY A 220 16.51 0.72 11.05
C GLY A 220 17.53 1.82 11.26
N PHE A 221 18.46 1.58 12.18
CA PHE A 221 19.49 2.53 12.56
C PHE A 221 20.82 2.24 11.87
N THR A 222 21.78 3.15 12.02
CA THR A 222 23.14 2.94 11.54
C THR A 222 23.76 1.72 12.20
N GLN A 223 24.39 0.87 11.40
CA GLN A 223 25.11 -0.30 11.88
C GLN A 223 26.61 -0.01 11.91
N ASN A 224 27.25 -0.28 13.04
CA ASN A 224 28.68 -0.07 13.22
C ASN A 224 29.33 -1.32 13.84
N GLY A 225 30.64 -1.47 13.65
CA GLY A 225 31.43 -2.50 14.32
C GLY A 225 31.76 -2.10 15.75
N TYR A 226 31.48 -2.98 16.71
CA TYR A 226 31.82 -2.81 18.12
C TYR A 226 32.60 -4.01 18.63
N LYS A 227 33.58 -3.75 19.49
CA LYS A 227 34.25 -4.79 20.28
C LYS A 227 33.48 -4.97 21.58
N VAL A 228 32.99 -6.19 21.81
CA VAL A 228 32.14 -6.50 22.97
C VAL A 228 32.88 -7.43 23.91
N GLU A 229 32.80 -7.17 25.21
CA GLU A 229 33.45 -8.01 26.22
C GLU A 229 32.98 -9.47 26.12
N GLY A 230 33.93 -10.40 25.99
CA GLY A 230 33.63 -11.84 25.81
C GLY A 230 33.51 -12.28 24.36
N VAL A 231 33.65 -11.37 23.39
CA VAL A 231 33.71 -11.68 21.95
C VAL A 231 35.07 -11.25 21.40
N GLU A 232 35.76 -12.15 20.70
CA GLU A 232 37.10 -11.85 20.15
C GLU A 232 37.04 -10.83 19.00
N ASP A 233 36.09 -11.04 18.08
CA ASP A 233 35.91 -10.21 16.89
C ASP A 233 34.96 -9.03 17.10
N HIS A 234 35.07 -8.04 16.20
CA HIS A 234 34.08 -6.97 16.14
C HIS A 234 32.77 -7.52 15.60
N ILE A 235 31.66 -7.16 16.25
CA ILE A 235 30.32 -7.49 15.77
C ILE A 235 29.60 -6.24 15.30
N MET A 236 28.79 -6.40 14.25
CA MET A 236 27.97 -5.32 13.73
C MET A 236 26.72 -5.15 14.60
N ILE A 237 26.60 -3.99 15.24
CA ILE A 237 25.50 -3.62 16.14
C ILE A 237 24.87 -2.32 15.62
N ARG A 238 23.54 -2.24 15.67
CA ARG A 238 22.79 -1.02 15.38
C ARG A 238 22.99 -0.03 16.52
N ALA A 239 23.09 1.25 16.19
CA ALA A 239 23.42 2.30 17.14
C ALA A 239 22.38 3.42 17.07
N LEU A 240 21.86 3.82 18.23
CA LEU A 240 20.92 4.93 18.35
C LEU A 240 21.37 5.87 19.47
N GLY A 241 21.69 7.12 19.12
CA GLY A 241 21.84 8.18 20.10
C GLY A 241 20.48 8.63 20.63
N ILE A 242 20.32 8.66 21.95
CA ILE A 242 19.07 8.98 22.66
C ILE A 242 19.35 9.94 23.81
N ASP A 243 18.36 10.71 24.24
CA ASP A 243 18.41 11.40 25.51
C ASP A 243 17.85 10.54 26.66
N TYR A 244 17.77 11.14 27.85
CA TYR A 244 17.29 10.47 29.07
C TYR A 244 15.81 10.09 29.04
N ASP A 245 14.98 10.84 28.29
CA ASP A 245 13.52 10.70 28.27
C ASP A 245 13.05 9.74 27.16
N TYR A 246 13.94 9.39 26.22
CA TYR A 246 13.60 8.64 25.02
C TYR A 246 12.95 7.27 25.28
N ILE A 247 13.48 6.46 26.20
CA ILE A 247 12.90 5.13 26.52
C ILE A 247 11.47 5.27 27.03
N ASN A 248 11.19 6.31 27.83
CA ASN A 248 9.87 6.57 28.37
C ASN A 248 8.91 7.03 27.26
N ILE A 249 9.32 7.99 26.43
CA ILE A 249 8.43 8.54 25.41
C ILE A 249 8.06 7.51 24.36
N ILE A 250 8.94 6.56 24.02
CA ILE A 250 8.62 5.50 23.05
C ILE A 250 7.86 4.33 23.72
N GLY A 251 7.70 4.35 25.05
CA GLY A 251 7.03 3.31 25.82
C GLY A 251 7.81 1.99 25.90
N ALA A 252 9.11 2.01 25.67
CA ALA A 252 9.96 0.83 25.79
C ALA A 252 10.22 0.51 27.27
N ARG A 253 10.48 -0.77 27.58
CA ARG A 253 10.64 -1.24 28.96
C ARG A 253 12.07 -1.65 29.24
N ILE A 254 12.60 -1.22 30.39
CA ILE A 254 13.88 -1.73 30.91
C ILE A 254 13.62 -3.08 31.57
N LYS A 255 14.21 -4.13 31.02
CA LYS A 255 14.09 -5.50 31.54
C LYS A 255 15.06 -5.78 32.69
N HIS A 256 16.30 -5.28 32.58
CA HIS A 256 17.33 -5.44 33.61
C HIS A 256 18.16 -4.16 33.75
N GLY A 257 18.66 -3.89 34.96
CA GLY A 257 19.42 -2.67 35.24
C GLY A 257 18.54 -1.43 35.32
N ARG A 258 18.98 -0.32 34.74
CA ARG A 258 18.28 0.98 34.80
C ARG A 258 18.35 1.74 33.48
N ASN A 259 17.49 2.73 33.32
CA ASN A 259 17.60 3.72 32.25
C ASN A 259 18.81 4.66 32.52
N LEU A 260 19.22 5.38 31.47
CA LEU A 260 20.14 6.51 31.58
C LEU A 260 19.48 7.62 32.41
N SER A 261 20.25 8.31 33.24
CA SER A 261 19.74 9.40 34.07
C SER A 261 20.78 10.48 34.32
N GLN A 262 20.33 11.73 34.33
CA GLN A 262 21.14 12.89 34.69
C GLN A 262 21.71 12.82 36.12
N LEU A 263 21.12 11.99 36.98
CA LEU A 263 21.60 11.77 38.36
C LEU A 263 22.95 11.04 38.41
N PHE A 264 23.37 10.41 37.32
CA PHE A 264 24.63 9.66 37.25
C PHE A 264 25.55 10.28 36.19
N PRO A 265 26.54 11.12 36.58
CA PRO A 265 27.50 11.70 35.65
C PRO A 265 28.30 10.67 34.84
N SER A 266 28.44 9.44 35.36
CA SER A 266 29.06 8.33 34.63
C SER A 266 28.30 7.91 33.37
N ASP A 267 27.03 8.31 33.23
CA ASP A 267 26.17 7.90 32.13
C ASP A 267 26.58 8.48 30.77
N GLU A 268 27.46 9.49 30.76
CA GLU A 268 28.12 9.95 29.53
C GLU A 268 28.85 8.82 28.78
N ASN A 269 29.31 7.81 29.53
CA ASN A 269 29.95 6.60 28.99
C ASN A 269 29.13 5.34 29.30
N ALA A 270 27.83 5.48 29.54
CA ALA A 270 26.93 4.35 29.71
C ALA A 270 26.17 4.04 28.42
N VAL A 271 25.76 2.78 28.27
CA VAL A 271 24.90 2.31 27.19
C VAL A 271 23.76 1.45 27.72
N LEU A 272 22.64 1.52 27.00
CA LEU A 272 21.58 0.53 27.07
C LEU A 272 21.71 -0.42 25.89
N VAL A 273 21.38 -1.68 26.10
CA VAL A 273 21.41 -2.72 25.06
C VAL A 273 20.06 -3.40 24.96
N ASN A 274 19.70 -3.96 23.80
CA ASN A 274 18.50 -4.79 23.73
C ASN A 274 18.77 -6.25 24.13
N GLU A 275 17.70 -7.01 24.39
CA GLU A 275 17.80 -8.42 24.74
C GLU A 275 18.47 -9.25 23.63
N THR A 276 18.22 -8.91 22.36
CA THR A 276 18.84 -9.60 21.23
C THR A 276 20.37 -9.51 21.29
N LEU A 277 20.94 -8.35 21.64
CA LEU A 277 22.39 -8.22 21.79
C LEU A 277 22.90 -9.14 22.92
N VAL A 278 22.26 -9.10 24.09
CA VAL A 278 22.62 -9.92 25.25
C VAL A 278 22.59 -11.42 24.91
N LYS A 279 21.54 -11.87 24.21
CA LYS A 279 21.39 -13.26 23.74
C LYS A 279 22.48 -13.62 22.73
N LYS A 280 22.77 -12.74 21.76
CA LYS A 280 23.74 -12.99 20.69
C LYS A 280 25.17 -13.15 21.21
N VAL A 281 25.55 -12.37 22.22
CA VAL A 281 26.90 -12.42 22.82
C VAL A 281 27.00 -13.41 23.99
N GLY A 282 25.89 -14.01 24.40
CA GLY A 282 25.86 -15.06 25.43
C GLY A 282 26.07 -14.54 26.85
N TRP A 283 25.72 -13.28 27.14
CA TRP A 283 25.86 -12.73 28.49
C TRP A 283 24.76 -13.23 29.43
N THR A 284 25.17 -13.75 30.59
CA THR A 284 24.26 -14.08 31.69
C THR A 284 24.01 -12.89 32.62
N ASP A 285 25.04 -12.08 32.86
CA ASP A 285 24.96 -10.82 33.59
C ASP A 285 25.51 -9.69 32.71
N PRO A 286 24.63 -8.94 32.03
CA PRO A 286 25.02 -7.91 31.08
C PRO A 286 25.43 -6.60 31.76
N ILE A 287 25.05 -6.36 33.02
CA ILE A 287 25.29 -5.07 33.67
C ILE A 287 26.77 -4.95 34.05
N GLY A 288 27.37 -3.78 33.78
CA GLY A 288 28.79 -3.53 34.00
C GLY A 288 29.71 -4.02 32.88
N LYS A 289 29.17 -4.74 31.89
CA LYS A 289 29.95 -5.20 30.72
C LYS A 289 30.38 -4.05 29.84
N LYS A 290 31.51 -4.23 29.16
CA LYS A 290 32.11 -3.19 28.31
C LYS A 290 31.82 -3.41 26.83
N ILE A 291 31.49 -2.31 26.15
CA ILE A 291 31.37 -2.22 24.70
C ILE A 291 32.29 -1.10 24.22
N VAL A 292 33.20 -1.41 23.31
CA VAL A 292 34.24 -0.47 22.84
C VAL A 292 34.07 -0.20 21.35
N ARG A 293 34.16 1.08 20.98
CA ARG A 293 34.34 1.50 19.58
C ARG A 293 35.41 2.59 19.52
N GLU A 294 35.01 3.85 19.65
CA GLU A 294 35.92 5.00 19.77
C GLU A 294 36.22 5.30 21.24
N LYS A 295 35.21 5.11 22.09
CA LYS A 295 35.32 5.14 23.55
C LYS A 295 34.77 3.85 24.15
N GLU A 296 35.13 3.63 25.40
CA GLU A 296 34.62 2.53 26.20
C GLU A 296 33.26 2.92 26.80
N PHE A 297 32.26 2.07 26.61
CA PHE A 297 30.95 2.20 27.19
C PHE A 297 30.66 1.08 28.18
N THR A 298 29.98 1.41 29.27
CA THR A 298 29.53 0.44 30.27
C THR A 298 28.04 0.20 30.14
N VAL A 299 27.64 -1.07 30.07
CA VAL A 299 26.22 -1.45 30.00
C VAL A 299 25.55 -1.21 31.36
N VAL A 300 24.54 -0.34 31.41
CA VAL A 300 23.80 -0.01 32.65
C VAL A 300 22.37 -0.51 32.65
N GLY A 301 21.85 -0.92 31.49
CA GLY A 301 20.50 -1.44 31.36
C GLY A 301 20.29 -2.27 30.09
N VAL A 302 19.30 -3.14 30.17
CA VAL A 302 18.80 -3.96 29.06
C VAL A 302 17.37 -3.54 28.77
N VAL A 303 17.09 -3.12 27.55
CA VAL A 303 15.75 -2.77 27.06
C VAL A 303 15.14 -4.01 26.42
N GLU A 304 13.84 -4.24 26.65
CA GLU A 304 13.05 -5.26 25.98
C GLU A 304 13.11 -5.09 24.45
N ASP A 305 13.13 -6.18 23.70
CA ASP A 305 13.21 -6.11 22.24
C ASP A 305 11.97 -5.39 21.67
N PHE A 306 12.20 -4.36 20.85
CA PHE A 306 11.16 -3.61 20.16
C PHE A 306 11.45 -3.53 18.66
N HIS A 307 10.41 -3.38 17.85
CA HIS A 307 10.51 -3.33 16.39
C HIS A 307 10.92 -1.94 15.93
N TYR A 308 12.22 -1.75 15.67
CA TYR A 308 12.78 -0.51 15.12
C TYR A 308 13.12 -0.57 13.63
N MET A 309 12.85 -1.70 12.98
CA MET A 309 13.06 -1.94 11.54
C MET A 309 11.74 -2.36 10.88
N SER A 310 11.78 -2.55 9.55
CA SER A 310 10.72 -3.23 8.81
C SER A 310 10.29 -4.51 9.51
N LEU A 311 8.98 -4.76 9.60
CA LEU A 311 8.42 -5.97 10.20
C LEU A 311 8.77 -7.27 9.46
N HIS A 312 9.46 -7.17 8.31
CA HIS A 312 10.02 -8.29 7.56
C HIS A 312 11.41 -8.70 8.06
N THR A 313 12.06 -7.88 8.88
CA THR A 313 13.40 -8.13 9.41
C THR A 313 13.29 -8.58 10.86
N GLU A 314 14.09 -9.57 11.24
CA GLU A 314 14.25 -9.92 12.66
C GLU A 314 14.87 -8.74 13.43
N ILE A 315 14.58 -8.66 14.72
CA ILE A 315 15.16 -7.63 15.59
C ILE A 315 16.66 -7.86 15.67
N GLU A 316 17.46 -6.86 15.28
CA GLU A 316 18.92 -6.94 15.32
C GLU A 316 19.48 -6.43 16.67
N PRO A 317 20.74 -6.77 17.02
CA PRO A 317 21.42 -6.21 18.18
C PRO A 317 21.47 -4.68 18.14
N LEU A 318 21.07 -4.03 19.23
CA LEU A 318 20.97 -2.58 19.36
C LEU A 318 21.74 -2.09 20.59
N VAL A 319 22.47 -1.00 20.42
CA VAL A 319 23.07 -0.21 21.49
C VAL A 319 22.53 1.23 21.46
N MET A 320 22.17 1.75 22.62
CA MET A 320 21.65 3.10 22.82
C MET A 320 22.52 3.87 23.81
N PHE A 321 22.83 5.13 23.52
CA PHE A 321 23.72 5.97 24.32
C PHE A 321 23.39 7.45 24.19
N LEU A 322 23.94 8.27 25.08
CA LEU A 322 23.90 9.72 24.95
C LEU A 322 24.76 10.19 23.75
N PRO A 323 24.24 11.00 22.82
CA PRO A 323 24.97 11.52 21.67
C PRO A 323 26.30 12.18 22.07
N PHE A 324 27.37 11.88 21.33
CA PHE A 324 28.72 12.44 21.52
C PHE A 324 29.38 12.78 20.18
N ASP A 325 30.30 13.74 20.17
CA ASP A 325 31.19 14.19 19.09
C ASP A 325 30.63 14.05 17.65
N TYR A 326 30.83 12.89 17.01
CA TYR A 326 30.44 12.63 15.62
C TYR A 326 28.92 12.57 15.39
N PHE A 327 28.14 12.23 16.42
CA PHE A 327 26.67 12.19 16.33
C PHE A 327 26.04 13.59 16.24
N PHE A 328 26.78 14.64 16.61
CA PHE A 328 26.33 16.02 16.42
C PHE A 328 26.20 16.44 14.95
N MET A 329 26.77 15.67 14.01
CA MET A 329 26.60 15.86 12.58
C MET A 329 25.24 15.38 12.06
N TRP A 330 24.55 14.52 12.83
CA TRP A 330 23.24 13.99 12.48
C TRP A 330 22.16 14.95 12.92
N SER A 331 21.15 15.16 12.06
CA SER A 331 19.99 15.98 12.39
C SER A 331 19.18 15.28 13.48
N PRO A 332 19.08 15.84 14.70
CA PRO A 332 18.29 15.23 15.76
C PRO A 332 16.81 15.22 15.41
N ARG A 333 16.11 14.30 16.06
CA ARG A 333 14.67 14.09 15.98
C ARG A 333 14.10 14.43 17.34
N VAL A 334 13.25 15.45 17.40
CA VAL A 334 12.49 15.79 18.60
C VAL A 334 11.18 15.03 18.54
N HIS A 335 10.96 14.17 19.53
CA HIS A 335 9.76 13.37 19.72
C HIS A 335 8.86 14.09 20.71
N ILE A 336 7.59 14.27 20.36
CA ILE A 336 6.64 15.07 21.12
C ILE A 336 5.39 14.22 21.31
N ARG A 337 5.07 13.87 22.55
CA ARG A 337 3.84 13.16 22.89
C ARG A 337 2.78 14.17 23.28
N ILE A 338 1.64 14.14 22.61
CA ILE A 338 0.50 15.00 22.90
C ILE A 338 -0.53 14.22 23.72
N LYS A 339 -1.18 14.89 24.68
CA LYS A 339 -2.26 14.32 25.49
C LYS A 339 -3.42 13.81 24.61
N GLU A 340 -4.02 12.69 25.02
CA GLU A 340 -5.16 12.09 24.32
C GLU A 340 -6.34 13.08 24.20
N GLY A 341 -6.95 13.14 23.01
CA GLY A 341 -8.14 13.97 22.72
C GLY A 341 -7.90 15.31 22.03
N MET A 342 -6.65 15.68 21.75
CA MET A 342 -6.29 16.96 21.11
C MET A 342 -5.91 16.85 19.62
N LEU A 343 -5.66 15.63 19.13
CA LEU A 343 -5.44 15.33 17.71
C LEU A 343 -6.75 14.79 17.12
N GLY A 344 -7.68 15.69 16.81
CA GLY A 344 -8.98 15.41 16.18
C GLY A 344 -9.05 15.91 14.75
#